data_AF-A0AB37W2H2-F1
#
_entry.id   AF-A0AB37W2H2-F1
#
_cell.length_a   1.000
_cell.length_b   1.000
_cell.length_c   1.000
_cell.angle_alpha   90.00
_cell.angle_beta   90.00
_cell.angle_gamma   90.00
#
_symmetry.space_group_name_H-M   'P 1'
#
loop_
_entity.id
_entity.type
_entity.pdbx_description
1 polymer ?
#
loop_
_entity_poly.entity_id
_entity_poly.type
_entity_poly.pdbx_seq_one_letter_code
_entity_poly.pdbx_strand_id
1 'polypeptide(L)'
;MPSPAYPIALVALIGSALADIHNVNLPSNFFDGPQSGIGSWYRASAGQDSTNGKSWCAYTYYNSDPVFAVSLKAMGGKTYNSDPAGWKAATQKYCGLEATVKDPKTGKQMLMYIGDAFDDRYVLVSYILKYYFARSLSNTFHQSPGSIDIMIDAFSNIHGNPNGNKNDVIKGVEWQLTGRVNTKYAADGAVWPTKAGAAPTTPAPTKMQTSASPKPSASPSGGGEGAKCSDSTNCISGMTCLAPDGVCSTAACNWGFEPSFFGF
;
A
#
# COMPACT_ATOMS: atom_id res chain seq x y z
N MET A 1 25.87 60.31 -8.68
CA MET A 1 26.15 59.08 -7.90
C MET A 1 24.98 58.13 -8.12
N PRO A 2 25.13 57.01 -8.85
CA PRO A 2 24.07 56.00 -8.94
C PRO A 2 24.26 54.92 -7.85
N SER A 3 23.23 54.70 -7.04
CA SER A 3 23.14 53.55 -6.12
C SER A 3 23.01 52.24 -6.90
N PRO A 4 23.70 51.15 -6.52
CA PRO A 4 23.38 49.84 -7.04
C PRO A 4 22.23 49.23 -6.22
N ALA A 5 21.09 49.03 -6.86
CA ALA A 5 20.05 48.14 -6.36
C ALA A 5 20.50 46.69 -6.62
N TYR A 6 20.69 45.92 -5.56
CA TYR A 6 20.93 44.48 -5.63
C TYR A 6 19.60 43.76 -5.87
N PRO A 7 19.41 43.01 -6.97
CA PRO A 7 18.28 42.09 -7.06
C PRO A 7 18.55 40.90 -6.13
N ILE A 8 17.71 40.76 -5.10
CA ILE A 8 17.63 39.53 -4.30
C ILE A 8 17.16 38.43 -5.24
N ALA A 9 18.06 37.52 -5.60
CA ALA A 9 17.73 36.32 -6.34
C ALA A 9 16.84 35.44 -5.45
N LEU A 10 15.54 35.37 -5.77
CA LEU A 10 14.61 34.44 -5.16
C LEU A 10 14.96 33.04 -5.68
N VAL A 11 15.75 32.28 -4.91
CA VAL A 11 16.02 30.87 -5.20
C VAL A 11 14.73 30.11 -4.95
N ALA A 12 14.01 29.77 -6.02
CA ALA A 12 12.93 28.82 -5.97
C ALA A 12 13.53 27.42 -5.71
N LEU A 13 13.50 26.99 -4.46
CA LEU A 13 13.72 25.58 -4.10
C LEU A 13 12.52 24.78 -4.62
N ILE A 14 12.63 24.31 -5.87
CA ILE A 14 11.82 23.19 -6.37
C ILE A 14 12.30 21.94 -5.64
N GLY A 15 11.70 21.70 -4.47
CA GLY A 15 11.84 20.43 -3.76
C GLY A 15 11.22 19.33 -4.60
N SER A 16 12.04 18.44 -5.14
CA SER A 16 11.57 17.17 -5.68
C SER A 16 10.85 16.43 -4.56
N ALA A 17 9.53 16.28 -4.67
CA ALA A 17 8.71 15.54 -3.72
C ALA A 17 9.04 14.04 -3.80
N LEU A 18 10.13 13.65 -3.15
CA LEU A 18 10.26 12.29 -2.65
C LEU A 18 9.15 12.11 -1.61
N ALA A 19 8.52 10.94 -1.60
CA ALA A 19 7.49 10.61 -0.62
C ALA A 19 8.08 10.73 0.79
N ASP A 20 7.79 11.84 1.47
CA ASP A 20 8.26 12.04 2.83
C ASP A 20 7.38 11.25 3.80
N ILE A 21 8.03 10.49 4.67
CA ILE A 21 7.39 9.82 5.80
C ILE A 21 7.52 10.73 7.02
N HIS A 22 6.39 11.09 7.64
CA HIS A 22 6.36 12.00 8.79
C HIS A 22 5.67 11.39 10.00
N ASN A 23 6.10 11.78 11.19
CA ASN A 23 5.40 11.47 12.43
C ASN A 23 4.21 12.42 12.62
N VAL A 24 3.05 11.85 12.93
CA VAL A 24 1.79 12.58 13.09
C VAL A 24 1.10 12.19 14.40
N ASN A 25 0.23 13.06 14.90
CA ASN A 25 -0.72 12.62 15.91
C ASN A 25 -1.84 11.83 15.21
N LEU A 26 -2.04 10.58 15.63
CA LEU A 26 -3.14 9.77 15.12
C LEU A 26 -4.48 10.40 15.53
N PRO A 27 -5.51 10.30 14.67
CA PRO A 27 -6.85 10.71 15.05
C PRO A 27 -7.32 9.95 16.31
N SER A 28 -7.87 10.66 17.28
CA SER A 28 -8.39 10.03 18.50
C SER A 28 -9.57 9.11 18.20
N ASN A 29 -9.66 7.99 18.94
CA ASN A 29 -10.71 6.98 18.80
C ASN A 29 -10.76 6.34 17.41
N PHE A 30 -9.66 6.37 16.65
CA PHE A 30 -9.57 5.78 15.32
C PHE A 30 -8.55 4.64 15.34
N PHE A 31 -9.05 3.42 15.52
CA PHE A 31 -8.23 2.21 15.60
C PHE A 31 -7.09 2.34 16.62
N ASP A 32 -7.44 2.80 17.82
CA ASP A 32 -6.48 2.98 18.90
C ASP A 32 -5.89 1.64 19.32
N GLY A 33 -4.56 1.53 19.30
CA GLY A 33 -3.84 0.33 19.69
C GLY A 33 -3.96 -0.83 18.67
N PRO A 34 -3.53 -2.04 19.07
CA PRO A 34 -3.58 -3.21 18.21
C PRO A 34 -5.02 -3.58 17.81
N GLN A 35 -5.18 -3.90 16.53
CA GLN A 35 -6.43 -4.32 15.91
C GLN A 35 -6.32 -5.78 15.44
N SER A 36 -7.45 -6.48 15.40
CA SER A 36 -7.55 -7.78 14.77
C SER A 36 -8.86 -8.01 14.04
N GLY A 37 -8.86 -8.78 12.96
CA GLY A 37 -10.07 -9.06 12.18
C GLY A 37 -9.85 -10.04 11.03
N ILE A 38 -10.68 -9.91 9.99
CA ILE A 38 -10.46 -10.60 8.71
C ILE A 38 -9.59 -9.71 7.83
N GLY A 39 -8.50 -10.26 7.28
CA GLY A 39 -7.72 -9.63 6.23
C GLY A 39 -8.11 -10.20 4.88
N SER A 40 -9.03 -9.53 4.18
CA SER A 40 -9.40 -9.88 2.80
C SER A 40 -8.46 -9.30 1.77
N TRP A 41 -8.74 -9.51 0.48
CA TRP A 41 -7.94 -8.95 -0.60
C TRP A 41 -8.76 -8.42 -1.77
N TYR A 42 -8.19 -7.39 -2.42
CA TYR A 42 -8.74 -6.76 -3.62
C TYR A 42 -7.65 -6.40 -4.63
N ARG A 43 -8.05 -6.24 -5.88
CA ARG A 43 -7.22 -5.75 -6.98
C ARG A 43 -7.53 -4.28 -7.24
N ALA A 44 -6.53 -3.51 -7.63
CA ALA A 44 -6.67 -2.07 -7.85
C ALA A 44 -7.66 -1.71 -8.97
N SER A 45 -7.83 -2.58 -9.98
CA SER A 45 -8.76 -2.37 -11.08
C SER A 45 -9.42 -3.69 -11.50
N ALA A 46 -10.52 -4.02 -10.84
CA ALA A 46 -11.32 -5.20 -11.14
C ALA A 46 -12.78 -4.97 -10.74
N GLY A 47 -13.71 -5.17 -11.70
CA GLY A 47 -15.14 -5.01 -11.45
C GLY A 47 -15.67 -5.96 -10.36
N GLN A 48 -15.11 -7.17 -10.24
CA GLN A 48 -15.46 -8.12 -9.17
C GLN A 48 -15.11 -7.62 -7.78
N ASP A 49 -14.17 -6.69 -7.69
CA ASP A 49 -13.68 -6.12 -6.43
C ASP A 49 -14.25 -4.69 -6.22
N SER A 50 -15.16 -4.25 -7.10
CA SER A 50 -15.73 -2.89 -7.12
C SER A 50 -14.69 -1.77 -7.24
N THR A 51 -13.55 -2.03 -7.89
CA THR A 51 -12.47 -1.08 -8.10
C THR A 51 -12.31 -0.69 -9.57
N ASN A 52 -11.66 0.44 -9.84
CA ASN A 52 -11.54 1.03 -11.18
C ASN A 52 -10.18 1.68 -11.46
N GLY A 53 -9.14 1.36 -10.68
CA GLY A 53 -7.81 1.95 -10.78
C GLY A 53 -7.67 3.33 -10.12
N LYS A 54 -8.73 3.86 -9.50
CA LYS A 54 -8.69 5.05 -8.66
C LYS A 54 -9.13 4.72 -7.24
N SER A 55 -8.28 5.07 -6.28
CA SER A 55 -8.54 4.83 -4.87
C SER A 55 -9.60 5.78 -4.31
N TRP A 56 -10.22 5.42 -3.18
CA TRP A 56 -11.09 6.35 -2.43
C TRP A 56 -10.34 7.61 -1.96
N CYS A 57 -9.01 7.53 -1.84
CA CYS A 57 -8.11 8.65 -1.54
C CYS A 57 -7.79 9.55 -2.75
N ALA A 58 -8.46 9.34 -3.89
CA ALA A 58 -8.38 10.12 -5.14
C ALA A 58 -7.04 10.09 -5.89
N TYR A 59 -6.22 9.06 -5.69
CA TYR A 59 -5.04 8.80 -6.53
C TYR A 59 -5.19 7.53 -7.36
N THR A 60 -4.46 7.45 -8.46
CA THR A 60 -4.34 6.20 -9.22
C THR A 60 -3.44 5.24 -8.46
N TYR A 61 -3.88 4.00 -8.31
CA TYR A 61 -3.18 2.94 -7.57
C TYR A 61 -3.08 1.65 -8.38
N TYR A 62 -2.14 0.79 -8.01
CA TYR A 62 -1.81 -0.46 -8.68
C TYR A 62 -1.77 -1.61 -7.69
N ASN A 63 -1.87 -2.85 -8.19
CA ASN A 63 -1.79 -4.06 -7.36
C ASN A 63 -0.52 -4.11 -6.51
N SER A 64 0.56 -3.50 -6.98
CA SER A 64 1.87 -3.45 -6.32
C SER A 64 1.96 -2.41 -5.20
N ASP A 65 1.00 -1.48 -5.09
CA ASP A 65 1.04 -0.48 -4.02
C ASP A 65 0.75 -1.16 -2.66
N PRO A 66 1.55 -0.88 -1.61
CA PRO A 66 1.38 -1.42 -0.26
C PRO A 66 0.22 -0.73 0.47
N VAL A 67 -0.97 -0.83 -0.11
CA VAL A 67 -2.18 -0.17 0.36
C VAL A 67 -3.14 -1.20 0.95
N PHE A 68 -3.85 -0.79 1.99
CA PHE A 68 -5.02 -1.51 2.50
C PHE A 68 -6.20 -0.55 2.65
N ALA A 69 -7.39 -1.13 2.60
CA ALA A 69 -8.65 -0.46 2.84
C ALA A 69 -9.11 -0.75 4.27
N VAL A 70 -9.58 0.30 4.94
CA VAL A 70 -10.28 0.17 6.22
C VAL A 70 -11.77 0.42 6.03
N SER A 71 -12.57 0.12 7.06
CA SER A 71 -14.01 0.35 7.04
C SER A 71 -14.35 1.80 6.65
N LEU A 72 -15.12 1.97 5.57
CA LEU A 72 -15.65 3.27 5.17
C LEU A 72 -16.48 3.89 6.29
N LYS A 73 -17.23 3.07 7.04
CA LYS A 73 -18.04 3.51 8.19
C LYS A 73 -17.16 4.05 9.32
N ALA A 74 -16.03 3.41 9.62
CA ALA A 74 -15.07 3.91 10.62
C ALA A 74 -14.45 5.26 10.22
N MET A 75 -14.36 5.55 8.92
CA MET A 75 -13.91 6.83 8.38
C MET A 75 -15.02 7.88 8.20
N GLY A 76 -16.23 7.62 8.72
CA GLY A 76 -17.36 8.57 8.69
C GLY A 76 -18.38 8.33 7.57
N GLY A 77 -18.20 7.30 6.74
CA GLY A 77 -19.21 6.85 5.79
C GLY A 77 -19.39 7.71 4.54
N LYS A 78 -18.52 8.71 4.32
CA LYS A 78 -18.66 9.69 3.24
C LYS A 78 -17.94 9.25 1.97
N THR A 79 -18.59 9.42 0.82
CA THR A 79 -18.00 9.19 -0.50
C THR A 79 -18.07 10.47 -1.32
N TYR A 80 -17.26 10.57 -2.36
CA TYR A 80 -17.29 11.73 -3.25
C TYR A 80 -18.70 12.03 -3.79
N ASN A 81 -19.47 10.99 -4.13
CA ASN A 81 -20.81 11.14 -4.68
C ASN A 81 -21.89 11.45 -3.62
N SER A 82 -21.68 11.07 -2.36
CA SER A 82 -22.67 11.31 -1.30
C SER A 82 -22.46 12.62 -0.56
N ASP A 83 -21.21 13.02 -0.35
CA ASP A 83 -20.82 14.20 0.42
C ASP A 83 -19.37 14.59 0.06
N PRO A 84 -19.15 15.38 -1.01
CA PRO A 84 -17.81 15.72 -1.46
C PRO A 84 -16.95 16.42 -0.39
N ALA A 85 -17.57 17.28 0.43
CA ALA A 85 -16.88 18.02 1.47
C ALA A 85 -16.49 17.11 2.65
N GLY A 86 -17.43 16.27 3.10
CA GLY A 86 -17.17 15.27 4.14
C GLY A 86 -16.17 14.21 3.70
N TRP A 87 -16.25 13.76 2.45
CA TRP A 87 -15.29 12.86 1.83
C TRP A 87 -13.89 13.47 1.80
N LYS A 88 -13.77 14.72 1.33
CA LYS A 88 -12.48 15.43 1.30
C LYS A 88 -11.87 15.58 2.70
N ALA A 89 -12.68 15.95 3.69
CA ALA A 89 -12.22 16.06 5.07
C ALA A 89 -11.76 14.70 5.62
N ALA A 90 -12.46 13.61 5.30
CA ALA A 90 -12.10 12.26 5.73
C ALA A 90 -10.83 11.76 5.04
N THR A 91 -10.70 11.93 3.71
CA THR A 91 -9.50 11.50 2.98
C THR A 91 -8.26 12.25 3.44
N GLN A 92 -8.36 13.56 3.66
CA GLN A 92 -7.26 14.37 4.21
C GLN A 92 -6.84 13.96 5.63
N LYS A 93 -7.75 13.34 6.39
CA LYS A 93 -7.51 12.92 7.75
C LYS A 93 -6.87 11.52 7.84
N TYR A 94 -7.28 10.59 6.98
CA TYR A 94 -6.96 9.17 7.13
C TYR A 94 -6.02 8.60 6.06
N CYS A 95 -6.05 9.13 4.83
CA CYS A 95 -5.24 8.60 3.74
C CYS A 95 -3.74 8.81 4.00
N GLY A 96 -2.94 7.79 3.72
CA GLY A 96 -1.50 7.76 3.90
C GLY A 96 -1.05 7.33 5.30
N LEU A 97 -1.96 7.20 6.27
CA LEU A 97 -1.62 6.69 7.61
C LEU A 97 -1.02 5.28 7.47
N GLU A 98 0.14 5.09 8.10
CA GLU A 98 0.90 3.85 8.02
C GLU A 98 0.49 2.88 9.13
N ALA A 99 0.36 1.61 8.79
CA ALA A 99 0.16 0.51 9.71
C ALA A 99 1.22 -0.57 9.52
N THR A 100 1.57 -1.25 10.62
CA THR A 100 2.17 -2.59 10.54
C THR A 100 1.04 -3.60 10.41
N VAL A 101 1.08 -4.46 9.39
CA VAL A 101 0.07 -5.50 9.13
C VAL A 101 0.75 -6.86 9.11
N LYS A 102 0.19 -7.84 9.83
CA LYS A 102 0.76 -9.16 10.03
C LYS A 102 -0.27 -10.27 9.82
N ASP A 103 0.15 -11.29 9.10
CA ASP A 103 -0.54 -12.57 9.10
C ASP A 103 0.01 -13.47 10.23
N PRO A 104 -0.77 -13.78 11.27
CA PRO A 104 -0.30 -14.62 12.36
C PRO A 104 -0.03 -16.07 11.93
N LYS A 105 -0.64 -16.55 10.84
CA LYS A 105 -0.47 -17.93 10.34
C LYS A 105 0.93 -18.13 9.75
N THR A 106 1.41 -17.17 8.97
CA THR A 106 2.74 -17.23 8.33
C THR A 106 3.82 -16.53 9.17
N GLY A 107 3.41 -15.66 10.10
CA GLY A 107 4.30 -14.79 10.87
C GLY A 107 4.88 -13.62 10.07
N LYS A 108 4.51 -13.48 8.79
CA LYS A 108 5.01 -12.40 7.93
C LYS A 108 4.26 -11.10 8.21
N GLN A 109 4.97 -9.99 8.08
CA GLN A 109 4.43 -8.65 8.27
C GLN A 109 4.96 -7.68 7.22
N MET A 110 4.21 -6.61 6.99
CA MET A 110 4.56 -5.54 6.05
C MET A 110 4.05 -4.19 6.56
N LEU A 111 4.75 -3.10 6.23
CA LEU A 111 4.21 -1.76 6.37
C LEU A 111 3.27 -1.47 5.21
N MET A 112 2.07 -1.02 5.52
CA MET A 112 1.04 -0.68 4.53
C MET A 112 0.40 0.65 4.89
N TYR A 113 -0.28 1.26 3.92
CA TYR A 113 -0.88 2.59 4.08
C TYR A 113 -2.38 2.53 3.85
N ILE A 114 -3.14 3.27 4.67
CA ILE A 114 -4.56 3.50 4.39
C ILE A 114 -4.63 4.26 3.07
N GLY A 115 -5.17 3.61 2.06
CA GLY A 115 -5.25 4.18 0.73
C GLY A 115 -6.58 3.96 0.03
N ASP A 116 -7.46 3.16 0.62
CA ASP A 116 -8.81 2.95 0.10
C ASP A 116 -9.80 2.73 1.25
N ALA A 117 -11.08 2.56 0.91
CA ALA A 117 -12.14 2.27 1.84
C ALA A 117 -12.98 1.09 1.35
N PHE A 118 -13.32 0.14 2.23
CA PHE A 118 -14.26 -0.93 1.89
C PHE A 118 -15.62 -0.69 2.57
N ASP A 119 -16.69 -1.13 1.92
CA ASP A 119 -18.01 -1.17 2.52
C ASP A 119 -18.14 -2.45 3.37
N ASP A 120 -18.41 -2.26 4.66
CA ASP A 120 -18.49 -3.34 5.64
C ASP A 120 -19.43 -4.48 5.21
N ARG A 121 -20.43 -4.20 4.36
CA ARG A 121 -21.35 -5.23 3.85
C ARG A 121 -20.62 -6.35 3.10
N TYR A 122 -19.48 -6.09 2.47
CA TYR A 122 -18.77 -7.08 1.63
C TYR A 122 -17.84 -7.99 2.42
N VAL A 123 -17.35 -7.55 3.59
CA VAL A 123 -16.53 -8.38 4.49
C VAL A 123 -17.41 -9.33 5.31
N LEU A 124 -18.70 -9.01 5.49
CA LEU A 124 -19.65 -9.85 6.24
C LEU A 124 -20.22 -11.03 5.44
N VAL A 125 -20.40 -10.91 4.12
CA VAL A 125 -21.26 -11.87 3.40
C VAL A 125 -20.51 -13.12 2.93
N SER A 126 -19.19 -13.06 2.70
CA SER A 126 -18.47 -14.20 2.11
C SER A 126 -18.02 -15.28 3.10
N TYR A 127 -17.93 -14.98 4.40
CA TYR A 127 -17.32 -15.91 5.37
C TYR A 127 -18.28 -16.77 6.17
N ILE A 128 -19.48 -16.28 6.45
CA ILE A 128 -20.37 -16.95 7.41
C ILE A 128 -21.50 -17.74 6.73
N LEU A 129 -21.88 -17.41 5.49
CA LEU A 129 -23.01 -18.06 4.85
C LEU A 129 -22.74 -19.44 4.23
N LYS A 130 -21.48 -19.89 4.12
CA LYS A 130 -21.16 -21.23 3.58
C LYS A 130 -20.85 -22.30 4.61
N TYR A 131 -20.55 -21.95 5.86
CA TYR A 131 -20.05 -22.92 6.84
C TYR A 131 -21.00 -23.31 7.96
N TYR A 132 -22.06 -22.55 8.24
CA TYR A 132 -22.97 -22.92 9.31
C TYR A 132 -24.43 -22.65 8.96
N PHE A 133 -25.16 -23.76 8.89
CA PHE A 133 -26.51 -23.88 9.41
C PHE A 133 -26.50 -23.40 10.89
N ALA A 134 -26.38 -22.09 11.12
CA ALA A 134 -26.32 -21.50 12.45
C ALA A 134 -27.74 -21.39 13.01
N ARG A 135 -28.25 -22.54 13.44
CA ARG A 135 -29.40 -22.66 14.33
C ARG A 135 -29.11 -21.81 15.58
N SER A 136 -29.85 -20.70 15.72
CA SER A 136 -30.11 -19.96 16.96
C SER A 136 -28.89 -19.67 17.84
N LEU A 137 -28.39 -18.43 17.84
CA LEU A 137 -27.94 -17.67 19.03
C LEU A 137 -27.35 -16.30 18.62
N SER A 138 -28.04 -15.23 19.02
CA SER A 138 -27.60 -13.82 19.09
C SER A 138 -27.36 -13.05 17.77
N ASN A 139 -27.99 -11.87 17.69
CA ASN A 139 -27.81 -10.80 16.69
C ASN A 139 -26.41 -10.15 16.75
N THR A 140 -25.34 -10.94 16.78
CA THR A 140 -23.96 -10.43 16.92
C THR A 140 -23.06 -11.03 15.86
N PHE A 141 -23.41 -10.77 14.62
CA PHE A 141 -22.47 -10.77 13.52
C PHE A 141 -21.61 -9.51 13.68
N HIS A 142 -20.65 -9.57 14.61
CA HIS A 142 -19.72 -8.48 14.85
C HIS A 142 -18.88 -8.26 13.59
N GLN A 143 -19.15 -7.17 12.88
CA GLN A 143 -18.12 -6.43 12.14
C GLN A 143 -16.95 -6.29 13.10
N SER A 144 -15.88 -7.08 12.96
CA SER A 144 -14.66 -6.74 13.71
C SER A 144 -14.18 -5.43 13.11
N PRO A 145 -14.20 -4.31 13.85
CA PRO A 145 -13.75 -3.02 13.32
C PRO A 145 -12.32 -3.15 12.76
N GLY A 146 -11.49 -4.04 13.31
CA GLY A 146 -10.15 -4.35 12.83
C GLY A 146 -10.07 -5.18 11.54
N SER A 147 -11.15 -5.42 10.81
CA SER A 147 -11.07 -6.08 9.50
C SER A 147 -10.57 -5.11 8.45
N ILE A 148 -9.78 -5.62 7.50
CA ILE A 148 -9.14 -4.83 6.44
C ILE A 148 -9.22 -5.57 5.12
N ASP A 149 -9.22 -4.82 4.01
CA ASP A 149 -9.08 -5.38 2.67
C ASP A 149 -7.69 -5.00 2.13
N ILE A 150 -6.88 -5.97 1.73
CA ILE A 150 -5.45 -5.76 1.44
C ILE A 150 -5.22 -5.81 -0.08
N MET A 151 -4.43 -4.89 -0.62
CA MET A 151 -4.06 -4.94 -2.03
C MET A 151 -3.39 -6.29 -2.37
N ILE A 152 -3.77 -6.90 -3.48
CA ILE A 152 -3.46 -8.30 -3.80
C ILE A 152 -1.97 -8.68 -3.72
N ASP A 153 -1.04 -7.81 -4.12
CA ASP A 153 0.39 -8.16 -4.05
C ASP A 153 0.90 -8.10 -2.61
N ALA A 154 0.43 -7.11 -1.82
CA ALA A 154 0.73 -7.01 -0.40
C ALA A 154 0.14 -8.20 0.39
N PHE A 155 -1.07 -8.62 0.06
CA PHE A 155 -1.68 -9.84 0.59
C PHE A 155 -0.84 -11.07 0.23
N SER A 156 -0.45 -11.20 -1.05
CA SER A 156 0.35 -12.33 -1.53
C SER A 156 1.72 -12.41 -0.85
N ASN A 157 2.31 -11.26 -0.51
CA ASN A 157 3.60 -11.20 0.20
C ASN A 157 3.51 -11.76 1.62
N ILE A 158 2.42 -11.48 2.35
CA ILE A 158 2.28 -11.89 3.75
C ILE A 158 1.52 -13.22 3.93
N HIS A 159 0.60 -13.57 3.03
CA HIS A 159 -0.25 -14.76 3.15
C HIS A 159 0.03 -15.83 2.08
N GLY A 160 0.23 -15.39 0.84
CA GLY A 160 0.33 -16.23 -0.36
C GLY A 160 -0.72 -15.85 -1.41
N ASN A 161 -0.50 -16.25 -2.67
CA ASN A 161 -1.40 -15.89 -3.76
C ASN A 161 -2.76 -16.64 -3.62
N PRO A 162 -3.89 -15.91 -3.52
CA PRO A 162 -5.20 -16.53 -3.34
C PRO A 162 -5.77 -17.16 -4.62
N ASN A 163 -5.09 -17.04 -5.77
CA ASN A 163 -5.46 -17.61 -7.07
C ASN A 163 -6.92 -17.32 -7.47
N GLY A 164 -7.42 -16.12 -7.15
CA GLY A 164 -8.80 -15.71 -7.44
C GLY A 164 -9.84 -16.16 -6.41
N ASN A 165 -9.48 -16.98 -5.41
CA ASN A 165 -10.40 -17.45 -4.39
C ASN A 165 -10.68 -16.37 -3.32
N LYS A 166 -11.85 -15.74 -3.38
CA LYS A 166 -12.29 -14.76 -2.36
C LYS A 166 -12.53 -15.36 -0.96
N ASN A 167 -12.54 -16.69 -0.85
CA ASN A 167 -12.60 -17.39 0.44
C ASN A 167 -11.21 -17.69 1.04
N ASP A 168 -10.13 -17.29 0.36
CA ASP A 168 -8.78 -17.34 0.91
C ASP A 168 -8.44 -15.99 1.55
N VAL A 169 -8.43 -15.96 2.89
CA VAL A 169 -8.19 -14.76 3.69
C VAL A 169 -7.36 -15.06 4.92
N ILE A 170 -6.78 -13.99 5.47
CA ILE A 170 -6.13 -14.02 6.77
C ILE A 170 -7.20 -14.00 7.86
N LYS A 171 -7.34 -15.10 8.59
CA LYS A 171 -8.18 -15.17 9.80
C LYS A 171 -7.39 -14.62 10.98
N GLY A 172 -7.88 -13.55 11.59
CA GLY A 172 -7.23 -12.91 12.73
C GLY A 172 -6.02 -12.08 12.32
N VAL A 173 -6.08 -11.39 11.16
CA VAL A 173 -5.01 -10.46 10.75
C VAL A 173 -4.74 -9.49 11.90
N GLU A 174 -3.47 -9.22 12.20
CA GLU A 174 -3.06 -8.32 13.27
C GLU A 174 -2.52 -7.03 12.64
N TRP A 175 -2.97 -5.86 13.09
CA TRP A 175 -2.42 -4.61 12.60
C TRP A 175 -2.49 -3.47 13.61
N GLN A 176 -1.65 -2.45 13.41
CA GLN A 176 -1.63 -1.27 14.27
C GLN A 176 -1.08 -0.06 13.50
N LEU A 177 -1.72 1.11 13.68
CA LEU A 177 -1.22 2.38 13.18
C LEU A 177 0.10 2.77 13.88
N THR A 178 1.08 3.20 13.10
CA THR A 178 2.44 3.49 13.62
C THR A 178 2.60 4.91 14.16
N GLY A 179 1.64 5.79 13.89
CA GLY A 179 1.80 7.23 14.12
C GLY A 179 2.62 7.92 13.02
N ARG A 180 2.77 7.28 11.86
CA ARG A 180 3.42 7.87 10.68
C ARG A 180 2.43 8.01 9.51
N VAL A 181 2.76 8.92 8.61
CA VAL A 181 2.07 9.09 7.33
C VAL A 181 3.08 9.04 6.19
N ASN A 182 2.70 8.44 5.06
CA ASN A 182 3.44 8.52 3.81
C ASN A 182 2.69 9.41 2.82
N THR A 183 3.31 10.52 2.43
CA THR A 183 2.70 11.54 1.56
C THR A 183 2.40 11.05 0.14
N LYS A 184 3.03 9.97 -0.35
CA LYS A 184 2.67 9.34 -1.63
C LYS A 184 1.21 8.86 -1.66
N TYR A 185 0.72 8.37 -0.52
CA TYR A 185 -0.61 7.78 -0.40
C TYR A 185 -1.60 8.68 0.33
N ALA A 186 -1.23 9.95 0.52
CA ALA A 186 -2.10 10.95 1.09
C ALA A 186 -3.06 11.54 0.05
N ALA A 187 -4.18 12.06 0.53
CA ALA A 187 -5.09 12.84 -0.29
C ALA A 187 -4.56 14.28 -0.49
N ASP A 188 -4.91 14.89 -1.62
CA ASP A 188 -4.51 16.26 -1.91
C ASP A 188 -4.96 17.25 -0.82
N GLY A 189 -4.03 18.10 -0.40
CA GLY A 189 -4.26 19.11 0.63
C GLY A 189 -4.40 18.54 2.05
N ALA A 190 -4.02 17.28 2.27
CA ALA A 190 -3.91 16.73 3.61
C ALA A 190 -2.83 17.46 4.41
N VAL A 191 -3.17 17.83 5.65
CA VAL A 191 -2.27 18.45 6.60
C VAL A 191 -2.45 17.75 7.94
N TRP A 192 -1.38 17.15 8.45
CA TRP A 192 -1.41 16.49 9.75
C TRP A 192 -0.75 17.37 10.79
N PRO A 193 -1.31 17.45 12.01
CA PRO A 193 -0.61 18.08 13.13
C PRO A 193 0.68 17.28 13.38
N THR A 194 1.81 17.92 13.13
CA THR A 194 3.12 17.36 13.46
C THR A 194 3.18 17.12 14.97
N LYS A 195 3.64 15.93 15.36
CA LYS A 195 3.91 15.64 16.77
C LYS A 195 5.00 16.61 17.26
N ALA A 196 4.75 17.34 18.35
CA ALA A 196 5.73 18.31 18.88
C ALA A 196 7.09 17.61 19.12
N GLY A 197 8.16 18.13 18.53
CA GLY A 197 9.50 17.53 18.55
C GLY A 197 9.83 16.58 17.39
N ALA A 198 8.94 16.42 16.40
CA ALA A 198 9.23 15.63 15.21
C ALA A 198 10.18 16.38 14.25
N ALA A 199 11.48 16.09 14.35
CA ALA A 199 12.37 16.30 13.21
C ALA A 199 11.88 15.43 12.03
N PRO A 200 12.03 15.87 10.77
CA PRO A 200 11.85 14.99 9.62
C PRO A 200 12.76 13.79 9.83
N THR A 201 12.19 12.61 10.03
CA THR A 201 12.96 11.38 10.00
C THR A 201 13.31 11.14 8.55
N THR A 202 14.55 11.48 8.14
CA THR A 202 15.15 10.91 6.94
C THR A 202 14.88 9.40 6.98
N PRO A 203 14.35 8.78 5.91
CA PRO A 203 14.14 7.35 5.89
C PRO A 203 15.45 6.66 6.27
N ALA A 204 15.52 6.08 7.47
CA ALA A 204 16.57 5.14 7.77
C ALA A 204 16.42 4.01 6.74
N PRO A 205 17.48 3.61 6.02
CA PRO A 205 17.39 2.49 5.10
C PRO A 205 16.97 1.29 5.94
N THR A 206 15.73 0.85 5.75
CA THR A 206 15.22 -0.36 6.38
C THR A 206 15.98 -1.48 5.70
N LYS A 207 17.05 -1.95 6.35
CA LYS A 207 17.65 -3.23 5.99
C LYS A 207 16.52 -4.24 6.10
N MET A 208 16.07 -4.75 4.96
CA MET A 208 15.46 -6.08 4.92
C MET A 208 16.43 -7.00 5.66
N GLN A 209 15.95 -7.57 6.76
CA GLN A 209 16.71 -8.45 7.61
C GLN A 209 16.83 -9.80 6.89
N THR A 210 17.68 -9.89 5.88
CA THR A 210 18.25 -11.17 5.43
C THR A 210 19.44 -11.45 6.33
N SER A 211 19.30 -12.47 7.17
CA SER A 211 20.36 -13.01 8.00
C SER A 211 21.59 -13.37 7.18
N ALA A 212 22.75 -13.09 7.79
CA ALA A 212 24.13 -13.41 7.40
C ALA A 212 24.82 -12.45 6.40
N SER A 213 25.73 -11.62 6.94
CA SER A 213 26.88 -11.06 6.20
C SER A 213 28.03 -12.09 6.16
N PRO A 214 29.03 -11.96 5.25
CA PRO A 214 30.09 -10.99 5.50
C PRO A 214 30.44 -10.04 4.33
N LYS A 215 30.67 -8.79 4.73
CA LYS A 215 31.62 -7.77 4.21
C LYS A 215 31.36 -7.11 2.83
N PRO A 216 31.26 -5.76 2.76
CA PRO A 216 31.17 -5.02 1.51
C PRO A 216 32.55 -4.86 0.87
N SER A 217 32.65 -5.19 -0.41
CA SER A 217 33.70 -4.71 -1.30
C SER A 217 33.07 -3.80 -2.37
N ALA A 218 33.83 -2.80 -2.77
CA ALA A 218 33.41 -1.58 -3.44
C ALA A 218 32.58 -1.75 -4.74
N SER A 219 31.76 -0.74 -5.00
CA SER A 219 31.13 -0.46 -6.30
C SER A 219 32.18 -0.50 -7.43
N PRO A 220 31.82 -1.03 -8.60
CA PRO A 220 31.59 -0.09 -9.70
C PRO A 220 30.37 -0.43 -10.57
N SER A 221 29.68 0.63 -11.00
CA SER A 221 28.96 0.80 -12.27
C SER A 221 28.60 -0.46 -13.10
N GLY A 222 27.29 -0.71 -13.24
CA GLY A 222 26.71 -1.38 -14.41
C GLY A 222 25.80 -2.59 -14.11
N GLY A 223 24.50 -2.47 -14.41
CA GLY A 223 23.63 -3.60 -14.76
C GLY A 223 23.07 -4.53 -13.68
N GLY A 224 23.18 -4.21 -12.39
CA GLY A 224 22.60 -5.02 -11.31
C GLY A 224 21.07 -4.98 -11.24
N GLU A 225 20.47 -5.82 -10.38
CA GLU A 225 19.01 -5.89 -10.18
C GLU A 225 18.40 -4.50 -9.91
N GLY A 226 17.36 -4.13 -10.67
CA GLY A 226 16.71 -2.82 -10.62
C GLY A 226 17.43 -1.71 -11.41
N ALA A 227 18.60 -1.96 -12.00
CA ALA A 227 19.28 -1.00 -12.86
C ALA A 227 18.46 -0.75 -14.13
N LYS A 228 18.45 0.52 -14.60
CA LYS A 228 17.80 0.88 -15.87
C LYS A 228 18.53 0.27 -17.05
N CYS A 229 17.76 -0.28 -17.98
CA CYS A 229 18.27 -0.92 -19.19
C CYS A 229 17.37 -0.61 -20.38
N SER A 230 17.99 -0.49 -21.55
CA SER A 230 17.31 -0.44 -22.86
C SER A 230 17.22 -1.83 -23.50
N ASP A 231 18.10 -2.74 -23.09
CA ASP A 231 18.24 -4.11 -23.56
C ASP A 231 19.00 -4.95 -22.51
N SER A 232 19.02 -6.27 -22.69
CA SER A 232 19.68 -7.19 -21.75
C SER A 232 21.21 -7.11 -21.76
N THR A 233 21.83 -6.41 -22.72
CA THR A 233 23.28 -6.17 -22.72
C THR A 233 23.72 -5.15 -21.66
N ASN A 234 22.78 -4.35 -21.15
CA ASN A 234 23.01 -3.42 -20.06
C ASN A 234 22.89 -4.08 -18.67
N CYS A 235 22.52 -5.37 -18.61
CA CYS A 235 22.35 -6.14 -17.38
C CYS A 235 23.55 -7.07 -17.15
N ILE A 236 23.85 -7.34 -15.87
CA ILE A 236 24.88 -8.33 -15.54
C ILE A 236 24.45 -9.74 -15.98
N SER A 237 25.43 -10.59 -16.27
CA SER A 237 25.21 -11.95 -16.76
C SER A 237 24.22 -12.72 -15.88
N GLY A 238 23.17 -13.27 -16.49
CA GLY A 238 22.08 -13.98 -15.81
C GLY A 238 20.81 -13.15 -15.55
N MET A 239 20.78 -11.88 -15.94
CA MET A 239 19.61 -10.99 -15.81
C MET A 239 19.02 -10.61 -17.17
N THR A 240 17.73 -10.30 -17.19
CA THR A 240 16.99 -9.83 -18.38
C THR A 240 16.49 -8.42 -18.16
N CYS A 241 16.51 -7.60 -19.22
CA CYS A 241 15.86 -6.29 -19.19
C CYS A 241 14.34 -6.44 -19.38
N LEU A 242 13.55 -6.15 -18.34
CA LEU A 242 12.10 -6.31 -18.38
C LEU A 242 11.44 -5.11 -19.08
N ALA A 243 10.74 -5.38 -20.18
CA ALA A 243 9.86 -4.41 -20.82
C ALA A 243 8.44 -4.47 -20.18
N PRO A 244 7.71 -3.34 -20.09
CA PRO A 244 8.04 -2.00 -20.59
C PRO A 244 8.87 -1.14 -19.62
N ASP A 245 9.11 -1.60 -18.39
CA ASP A 245 9.65 -0.77 -17.30
C ASP A 245 11.15 -0.46 -17.44
N GLY A 246 11.85 -1.19 -18.32
CA GLY A 246 13.26 -0.98 -18.68
C GLY A 246 14.19 -1.19 -17.49
N VAL A 247 14.05 -2.32 -16.79
CA VAL A 247 14.85 -2.63 -15.58
C VAL A 247 15.45 -4.05 -15.62
N CYS A 248 16.69 -4.19 -15.16
CA CYS A 248 17.38 -5.48 -15.07
C CYS A 248 16.82 -6.33 -13.93
N SER A 249 16.44 -7.58 -14.21
CA SER A 249 15.97 -8.51 -13.16
C SER A 249 16.42 -9.95 -13.40
N THR A 250 16.63 -10.68 -12.30
CA THR A 250 16.79 -12.14 -12.27
C THR A 250 15.47 -12.89 -12.44
N ALA A 251 14.33 -12.21 -12.28
CA ALA A 251 13.04 -12.76 -12.62
C ALA A 251 12.94 -12.85 -14.15
N ALA A 252 13.24 -14.03 -14.69
CA ALA A 252 12.91 -14.31 -16.08
C ALA A 252 11.42 -14.04 -16.29
N CYS A 253 11.09 -13.21 -17.28
CA CYS A 253 9.76 -13.14 -17.84
C CYS A 253 9.35 -14.57 -18.26
N ASN A 254 8.64 -15.30 -17.40
CA ASN A 254 7.75 -16.37 -17.84
C ASN A 254 6.48 -15.73 -18.42
N TRP A 255 6.66 -14.86 -19.41
CA TRP A 255 5.65 -14.72 -20.45
C TRP A 255 5.88 -15.94 -21.33
N GLY A 256 5.08 -16.98 -21.06
CA GLY A 256 5.02 -18.14 -21.93
C GLY A 256 4.84 -17.66 -23.37
N PHE A 257 5.90 -17.86 -24.14
CA PHE A 257 5.83 -18.01 -25.57
C PHE A 257 4.83 -19.15 -25.81
N GLU A 258 3.62 -18.85 -26.28
CA GLU A 258 2.87 -19.87 -27.02
C GLU A 258 3.58 -20.01 -28.36
N PRO A 259 4.25 -21.14 -28.67
CA PRO A 259 4.59 -21.41 -30.05
C PRO A 259 3.28 -21.67 -30.78
N SER A 260 2.99 -20.79 -31.73
CA SER A 260 2.10 -21.04 -32.85
C SER A 260 2.29 -22.46 -33.39
N PHE A 261 1.33 -23.34 -33.11
CA PHE A 261 1.17 -24.58 -33.87
C PHE A 261 0.46 -24.23 -35.18
N PHE A 262 1.27 -24.00 -36.22
CA PHE A 262 0.86 -24.30 -37.59
C PHE A 262 0.88 -25.82 -37.75
N GLY A 263 -0.16 -26.38 -38.35
CA GLY A 263 -0.19 -27.77 -38.78
C GLY A 263 -1.56 -28.17 -39.31
N PHE A 264 -1.67 -28.18 -40.63
CA PHE A 264 -2.61 -29.01 -41.40
C PHE A 264 -2.57 -30.47 -40.95
#